data_AF-A0A0D6LH81-F1
#
_entry.id   AF-A0A0D6LH81-F1
#
_cell.length_a   1.000
_cell.length_b   1.000
_cell.length_c   1.000
_cell.angle_alpha   90.00
_cell.angle_beta   90.00
_cell.angle_gamma   90.00
#
_symmetry.space_group_name_H-M   'P 1'
#
loop_
_entity.id
_entity.type
_entity.pdbx_description
1 polymer ?
#
loop_
_entity_poly.entity_id
_entity_poly.type
_entity_poly.pdbx_seq_one_letter_code
_entity_poly.pdbx_strand_id
1 'polypeptide(L)' 'MDTEHRVILNVGGIRHETYTHVLKKIPATRLSRLTPNLANYDPVLNEYFFDRHPGVFSMILNYYRTGM' A
#
# COMPACT_ATOMS: atom_id res chain seq x y z
N MET A 1 3.66 18.65 -8.00
CA MET A 1 3.82 18.61 -6.53
C MET A 1 2.95 17.52 -5.89
N ASP A 2 2.77 16.35 -6.53
CA ASP A 2 1.82 15.31 -6.05
C ASP A 2 2.46 13.91 -5.94
N THR A 3 3.79 13.83 -6.09
CA THR A 3 4.55 12.58 -5.94
C THR A 3 4.87 12.26 -4.48
N GLU A 4 4.82 13.23 -3.57
CA GLU A 4 5.07 13.06 -2.12
C GLU A 4 4.01 12.21 -1.40
N HIS A 5 2.93 11.82 -2.08
CA HIS A 5 1.86 11.03 -1.49
C HIS A 5 1.70 9.64 -2.08
N ARG A 6 2.48 9.28 -3.10
CA ARG A 6 2.39 7.96 -3.72
C ARG A 6 3.13 6.92 -2.88
N VAL A 7 2.54 5.74 -2.79
CA VAL A 7 3.09 4.59 -2.07
C VAL A 7 3.06 3.37 -2.98
N ILE A 8 4.17 2.65 -3.00
CA ILE A 8 4.32 1.40 -3.76
C ILE A 8 4.15 0.24 -2.78
N LEU A 9 3.23 -0.66 -3.10
CA LEU A 9 2.96 -1.90 -2.36
C LEU A 9 3.33 -3.06 -3.27
N ASN A 10 4.47 -3.69 -3.01
CA ASN A 10 4.92 -4.88 -3.71
C ASN A 10 4.33 -6.12 -3.03
N VAL A 11 3.39 -6.80 -3.68
CA VAL A 11 2.67 -7.95 -3.14
C VAL A 11 2.97 -9.18 -3.97
N GLY A 12 3.67 -10.14 -3.37
CA GLY A 12 4.07 -11.37 -4.08
C GLY A 12 4.88 -11.11 -5.36
N GLY A 13 5.62 -10.00 -5.42
CA GLY A 13 6.39 -9.57 -6.59
C GLY A 13 5.66 -8.62 -7.53
N ILE A 14 4.36 -8.37 -7.34
CA ILE A 14 3.57 -7.44 -8.16
C ILE A 14 3.48 -6.08 -7.47
N ARG A 15 3.91 -5.03 -8.17
CA ARG A 15 3.84 -3.66 -7.66
C ARG A 15 2.46 -3.04 -7.88
N HIS A 16 1.86 -2.59 -6.80
CA HIS A 16 0.64 -1.80 -6.81
C HIS A 16 0.95 -0.37 -6.36
N GLU A 17 0.58 0.60 -7.17
CA GLU A 17 0.73 2.02 -6.84
C GLU A 17 -0.59 2.59 -6.32
N THR A 18 -0.52 3.34 -5.23
CA THR A 18 -1.66 4.10 -4.71
C THR A 18 -1.21 5.35 -3.97
N TYR A 19 -2.14 6.07 -3.35
CA TYR A 19 -1.86 7.27 -2.58
C TYR A 19 -2.07 7.01 -1.08
N THR A 20 -1.23 7.61 -0.25
CA THR A 20 -1.30 7.50 1.20
C THR A 20 -2.66 7.91 1.75
N HIS A 21 -3.31 8.94 1.17
CA HIS A 21 -4.64 9.38 1.59
C HIS A 21 -5.73 8.31 1.32
N VAL A 22 -5.59 7.48 0.27
CA VAL A 22 -6.52 6.38 -0.03
C VAL A 22 -6.45 5.34 1.09
N LEU A 23 -5.25 4.97 1.51
CA LEU A 23 -5.06 4.00 2.60
C LEU A 23 -5.56 4.52 3.96
N LYS A 24 -5.56 5.85 4.16
CA LYS A 24 -6.08 6.50 5.37
C LYS A 24 -7.61 6.62 5.41
N LYS A 25 -8.34 6.40 4.31
CA LYS A 25 -9.82 6.46 4.29
C LYS A 25 -10.46 5.47 5.27
N ILE A 26 -9.81 4.32 5.50
CA ILE A 26 -10.28 3.29 6.42
C ILE A 26 -9.25 3.18 7.56
N PRO A 27 -9.48 3.86 8.69
CA PRO A 27 -8.55 3.88 9.81
C PRO A 27 -8.45 2.50 10.47
N ALA A 28 -7.46 2.34 11.36
CA ALA A 28 -7.19 1.12 12.13
C ALA A 28 -6.83 -0.13 11.30
N THR A 29 -6.70 -0.01 9.99
CA THR A 29 -6.20 -1.09 9.13
C THR A 29 -4.66 -1.12 9.12
N ARG A 30 -4.07 -2.24 8.70
CA ARG A 30 -2.60 -2.33 8.53
C ARG A 30 -2.07 -1.32 7.50
N LEU A 31 -2.80 -1.12 6.40
CA LEU A 31 -2.40 -0.21 5.33
C LEU A 31 -2.55 1.28 5.74
N SER A 32 -3.48 1.61 6.64
CA SER A 32 -3.59 2.98 7.18
C SER A 32 -2.40 3.40 8.05
N ARG A 33 -1.60 2.43 8.54
CA ARG A 33 -0.49 2.62 9.48
C ARG A 33 0.89 2.42 8.85
N LEU A 34 0.99 2.48 7.53
CA LEU A 34 2.28 2.38 6.85
C LEU A 34 3.21 3.52 7.29
N THR A 35 4.44 3.15 7.63
CA THR A 35 5.50 4.05 8.05
C THR A 35 6.86 3.47 7.62
N PRO A 36 7.85 4.32 7.28
CA PRO A 36 9.20 3.86 6.95
C PRO A 36 9.88 3.01 8.03
N ASN A 37 9.40 3.06 9.28
CA ASN A 37 9.92 2.26 10.39
C ASN A 37 9.46 0.79 10.35
N LEU A 38 8.56 0.41 9.43
CA LEU A 38 8.13 -0.97 9.32
C LEU A 38 9.22 -1.85 8.72
N ALA A 39 9.40 -3.05 9.28
CA ALA A 39 10.40 -4.02 8.80
C ALA A 39 10.19 -4.47 7.34
N ASN A 40 9.00 -4.25 6.78
CA ASN A 40 8.68 -4.59 5.40
C ASN A 40 8.78 -3.41 4.43
N TYR A 41 9.34 -2.28 4.85
CA TYR A 41 9.66 -1.15 3.99
C TYR A 41 11.09 -1.28 3.44
N ASP A 42 11.23 -1.14 2.13
CA ASP A 42 12.51 -1.04 1.43
C ASP A 42 12.79 0.44 1.12
N PRO A 43 13.79 1.07 1.78
CA PRO A 43 14.12 2.47 1.56
C PRO A 43 14.85 2.73 0.23
N VAL A 44 15.46 1.71 -0.37
CA VAL A 44 16.17 1.84 -1.66
C VAL A 44 15.16 1.89 -2.80
N LEU A 45 14.15 1.02 -2.76
CA LEU A 45 13.09 0.96 -3.75
C LEU A 45 11.90 1.87 -3.42
N ASN A 46 11.87 2.42 -2.21
CA ASN A 46 10.75 3.19 -1.67
C ASN A 46 9.40 2.45 -1.77
N GLU A 47 9.40 1.16 -1.39
CA GLU A 47 8.22 0.29 -1.48
C GLU A 47 8.01 -0.54 -0.22
N TYR A 48 6.77 -0.99 0.00
CA TYR A 48 6.45 -1.95 1.06
C TYR A 48 6.26 -3.34 0.45
N PHE A 49 6.98 -4.33 0.95
CA PHE A 49 6.83 -5.71 0.53
C PHE A 49 5.80 -6.47 1.38
N PHE A 50 4.98 -7.29 0.72
CA PHE A 50 4.06 -8.22 1.35
C PHE A 50 4.17 -9.58 0.68
N ASP A 51 4.60 -10.57 1.45
CA ASP A 51 4.64 -11.97 1.00
C ASP A 51 3.24 -12.59 1.00
N ARG A 52 2.41 -12.17 0.04
CA ARG A 52 0.99 -12.53 -0.10
C ARG A 52 0.60 -12.67 -1.57
N HIS A 53 -0.53 -13.35 -1.83
CA HIS A 53 -1.01 -13.58 -3.18
C HIS A 53 -1.51 -12.27 -3.85
N PRO A 54 -0.94 -11.86 -5.00
CA PRO A 54 -1.25 -10.56 -5.63
C PRO A 54 -2.71 -10.45 -6.10
N GLY A 55 -3.31 -11.54 -6.56
CA GLY A 55 -4.68 -11.53 -7.08
C GLY A 55 -5.74 -11.07 -6.05
N VAL A 56 -5.55 -11.41 -4.77
CA VAL A 56 -6.48 -11.01 -3.69
C VAL A 56 -6.27 -9.53 -3.32
N PHE A 57 -5.03 -9.03 -3.47
CA PHE A 57 -4.68 -7.70 -3.02
C PHE A 57 -5.34 -6.59 -3.86
N SER A 58 -5.56 -6.83 -5.15
CA SER A 58 -6.30 -5.90 -6.01
C SER A 58 -7.71 -5.59 -5.48
N MET A 59 -8.41 -6.60 -4.95
CA MET A 59 -9.73 -6.41 -4.31
C MET A 59 -9.63 -5.58 -3.04
N ILE A 60 -8.61 -5.83 -2.21
CA ILE A 60 -8.35 -5.04 -1.00
C ILE A 60 -8.12 -3.57 -1.36
N LEU A 61 -7.27 -3.28 -2.35
CA LEU A 61 -7.02 -1.90 -2.77
C LEU A 61 -8.26 -1.21 -3.35
N ASN A 62 -9.08 -1.94 -4.10
CA ASN A 62 -10.35 -1.41 -4.60
C ASN A 62 -11.27 -1.02 -3.45
N TYR A 63 -11.36 -1.84 -2.39
CA TYR A 63 -12.15 -1.50 -1.21
C TYR A 63 -11.76 -0.15 -0.58
N TYR A 64 -10.46 0.21 -0.52
CA TYR A 64 -10.04 1.56 -0.07
C TYR A 64 -10.40 2.68 -1.07
N ARG A 65 -10.46 2.38 -2.37
CA ARG A 65 -10.72 3.37 -3.43
C ARG A 65 -12.21 3.70 -3.52
N THR A 66 -13.05 2.67 -3.60
CA THR A 66 -14.49 2.74 -3.89
C THR A 66 -15.39 2.50 -2.68
N GLY A 67 -14.88 1.89 -1.61
CA GLY A 67 -15.70 1.46 -0.47
C GLY A 67 -16.61 0.25 -0.74
N MET A 68 -16.42 -0.40 -1.90
CA MET A 68 -17.15 -1.57 -2.39
C MET A 68 -16.15 -2.61 -2.91
#